data_AF-A0A2I0N1W7-F1
#
_entry.id   AF-A0A2I0N1W7-F1
#
_cell.length_a   1.000
_cell.length_b   1.000
_cell.length_c   1.000
_cell.angle_alpha   90.00
_cell.angle_beta   90.00
_cell.angle_gamma   90.00
#
_symmetry.space_group_name_H-M   'P 1'
#
loop_
_entity.id
_entity.type
_entity.pdbx_description
1 polymer ?
#
loop_
_entity_poly.entity_id
_entity_poly.type
_entity_poly.pdbx_seq_one_letter_code
_entity_poly.pdbx_strand_id
1 'polypeptide(L)'
;MNAALLGVYLQNFLHFDFLIFILAGINAWMYHKTLRSAQNIERVLAPKGHVLGGLEHYKGLKKEYEGPLSARGEAKLLDMRRGMTLYHSLYANITGIFPLMGLLGTVVSLIPMVQSLGNVQQGLFFQALTSTFWGIVFAIISKGFHGIIDAKVAEAEKKIETFLDRYGEEIKERTR
;
A
#
# COMPACT_ATOMS: atom_id res chain seq x y z
N MET A 1 11.23 -17.45 29.72
CA MET A 1 11.32 -17.33 28.25
C MET A 1 12.81 -17.34 27.90
N ASN A 2 13.30 -18.49 27.44
CA ASN A 2 14.74 -18.83 27.51
C ASN A 2 15.58 -18.01 26.54
N ALA A 3 16.66 -17.40 27.02
CA ALA A 3 17.62 -16.61 26.24
C ALA A 3 18.21 -17.38 25.03
N ALA A 4 18.22 -18.72 25.09
CA ALA A 4 18.60 -19.59 23.99
C ALA A 4 17.66 -19.48 22.76
N LEU A 5 16.35 -19.32 22.98
CA LEU A 5 15.40 -19.11 21.88
C LEU A 5 15.61 -17.74 21.23
N LEU A 6 15.80 -16.70 22.04
CA LEU A 6 16.12 -15.35 21.54
C LEU A 6 17.41 -15.34 20.70
N GLY A 7 18.44 -16.09 21.11
CA GLY A 7 19.69 -16.22 20.36
C GLY A 7 19.50 -16.85 18.98
N VAL A 8 18.72 -17.94 18.88
CA VAL A 8 18.40 -18.59 17.60
C VAL A 8 17.55 -17.67 16.71
N TYR A 9 16.57 -16.96 17.29
CA TYR A 9 15.79 -15.95 16.55
C TYR A 9 16.66 -14.80 16.04
N LEU A 10 17.61 -14.30 16.84
CA LEU A 10 18.52 -13.22 16.45
C LEU A 10 19.53 -13.64 15.37
N GLN A 11 20.02 -14.88 15.41
CA GLN A 11 20.94 -15.40 14.38
C GLN A 11 20.21 -15.73 13.06
N ASN A 12 18.97 -16.23 13.13
CA ASN A 12 18.10 -16.42 11.96
C ASN A 12 17.61 -15.08 11.38
N PHE A 13 17.36 -14.08 12.24
CA PHE A 13 17.00 -12.71 11.87
C PHE A 13 18.08 -12.01 11.04
N LEU A 14 19.36 -12.36 11.21
CA LEU A 14 20.48 -11.80 10.44
C LEU A 14 20.65 -12.42 9.04
N HIS A 15 19.93 -13.49 8.72
CA HIS A 15 19.97 -14.16 7.41
C HIS A 15 18.73 -13.78 6.56
N PHE A 16 18.05 -14.77 5.98
CA PHE A 16 16.97 -14.60 5.02
C PHE A 16 15.72 -13.93 5.62
N ASP A 17 15.47 -14.12 6.92
CA ASP A 17 14.34 -13.48 7.62
C ASP A 17 14.47 -11.95 7.59
N PHE A 18 15.70 -11.40 7.60
CA PHE A 18 15.96 -9.96 7.46
C PHE A 18 15.32 -9.36 6.21
N LEU A 19 15.37 -10.10 5.09
CA LEU A 19 14.81 -9.65 3.82
C LEU A 19 13.28 -9.54 3.90
N ILE A 20 12.63 -10.45 4.62
CA ILE A 20 11.18 -10.41 4.86
C ILE A 20 10.84 -9.17 5.70
N PHE A 21 11.63 -8.87 6.73
CA PHE A 21 11.43 -7.65 7.55
C PHE A 21 11.70 -6.35 6.77
N ILE A 22 12.73 -6.31 5.92
CA ILE A 22 12.95 -5.16 5.00
C ILE A 22 11.74 -4.99 4.10
N LEU A 23 11.26 -6.07 3.48
CA LEU A 23 10.12 -6.04 2.60
C LEU A 23 8.85 -5.59 3.34
N ALA A 24 8.68 -6.00 4.60
CA ALA A 24 7.62 -5.53 5.49
C ALA A 24 7.72 -4.02 5.76
N GLY A 25 8.92 -3.51 6.01
CA GLY A 25 9.17 -2.07 6.16
C GLY A 25 8.84 -1.28 4.90
N ILE A 26 9.25 -1.77 3.72
CA ILE A 26 8.89 -1.17 2.43
C ILE A 26 7.38 -1.20 2.22
N ASN A 27 6.71 -2.32 2.53
CA ASN A 27 5.27 -2.44 2.36
C ASN A 27 4.50 -1.48 3.28
N ALA A 28 4.92 -1.36 4.54
CA ALA A 28 4.35 -0.41 5.49
C ALA A 28 4.56 1.05 5.04
N TRP A 29 5.72 1.36 4.46
CA TRP A 29 5.98 2.67 3.86
C TRP A 29 5.07 2.94 2.66
N MET A 30 4.87 1.96 1.78
CA MET A 30 3.94 2.07 0.63
C MET A 30 2.50 2.27 1.11
N TYR A 31 2.07 1.51 2.12
CA TYR A 31 0.76 1.68 2.76
C TYR A 31 0.56 3.13 3.21
N HIS A 32 1.51 3.67 3.98
CA HIS A 32 1.39 5.03 4.50
C HIS A 32 1.41 6.09 3.40
N LYS A 33 2.20 5.87 2.35
CA LYS A 33 2.29 6.77 1.20
C LYS A 33 0.99 6.79 0.39
N THR A 34 0.39 5.64 0.13
CA THR A 34 -0.92 5.52 -0.53
C THR A 34 -2.00 6.19 0.30
N LEU A 35 -2.04 5.95 1.61
CA LEU A 35 -3.02 6.57 2.50
C LEU A 35 -2.89 8.10 2.54
N ARG A 36 -1.67 8.62 2.65
CA ARG A 36 -1.41 10.07 2.56
C ARG A 36 -1.81 10.64 1.21
N SER A 37 -1.55 9.93 0.12
CA SER A 37 -1.94 10.38 -1.22
C SER A 37 -3.46 10.46 -1.37
N ALA A 38 -4.18 9.44 -0.92
CA ALA A 38 -5.65 9.43 -0.92
C ALA A 38 -6.22 10.59 -0.08
N GLN A 39 -5.71 10.79 1.15
CA GLN A 39 -6.12 11.91 1.99
C GLN A 39 -5.79 13.28 1.40
N ASN A 40 -4.67 13.40 0.67
CA ASN A 40 -4.32 14.65 0.00
C ASN A 40 -5.29 14.96 -1.14
N ILE A 41 -5.70 13.94 -1.92
CA ILE A 41 -6.74 14.09 -2.95
C ILE A 41 -8.05 14.56 -2.31
N GLU A 42 -8.47 13.92 -1.21
CA GLU A 42 -9.68 14.35 -0.48
C GLU A 42 -9.60 15.79 0.02
N ARG A 43 -8.45 16.23 0.56
CA ARG A 43 -8.29 17.61 1.02
C ARG A 43 -8.31 18.64 -0.11
N VAL A 44 -7.76 18.28 -1.27
CA VAL A 44 -7.76 19.15 -2.46
C VAL A 44 -9.16 19.26 -3.05
N LEU A 45 -9.92 18.16 -3.06
CA LEU A 45 -11.26 18.12 -3.64
C LEU A 45 -12.38 18.54 -2.68
N ALA A 46 -12.15 18.44 -1.36
CA ALA A 46 -13.11 18.80 -0.32
C ALA A 46 -12.37 19.36 0.92
N PRO A 47 -11.88 20.62 0.88
CA PRO A 47 -11.42 21.29 2.09
C PRO A 47 -12.56 21.26 3.11
N LYS A 48 -12.22 20.88 4.35
CA LYS A 48 -13.16 20.54 5.43
C LYS A 48 -14.28 21.59 5.56
N GLY A 49 -15.49 21.24 5.11
CA GLY A 49 -16.65 22.13 5.13
C GLY A 49 -17.85 21.71 4.26
N HIS A 50 -17.72 20.68 3.41
CA HIS A 50 -18.79 20.29 2.50
C HIS A 50 -19.84 19.38 3.15
N VAL A 51 -20.90 19.98 3.66
CA VAL A 51 -22.20 19.31 3.85
C VAL A 51 -22.91 19.28 2.49
N LEU A 52 -23.53 18.15 2.12
CA LEU A 52 -24.35 18.02 0.91
C LEU A 52 -25.54 19.00 0.96
N GLY A 53 -25.35 20.25 0.51
CA GLY A 53 -26.31 21.36 0.71
C GLY A 53 -26.98 21.90 -0.55
N GLY A 54 -26.81 21.26 -1.72
CA GLY A 54 -27.49 21.69 -2.96
C GLY A 54 -26.99 23.01 -3.57
N LEU A 55 -27.79 23.56 -4.50
CA LEU A 55 -27.46 24.66 -5.44
C LEU A 55 -26.93 25.96 -4.79
N GLU A 56 -27.25 26.24 -3.52
CA GLU A 56 -26.81 27.48 -2.86
C GLU A 56 -25.30 27.50 -2.53
N HIS A 57 -24.68 26.35 -2.31
CA HIS A 57 -23.22 26.27 -2.11
C HIS A 57 -22.41 26.31 -3.42
N TYR A 58 -23.06 26.06 -4.56
CA TYR A 58 -22.44 26.02 -5.90
C TYR A 58 -21.69 27.31 -6.28
N LYS A 59 -22.20 28.48 -5.85
CA LYS A 59 -21.55 29.77 -6.11
C LYS A 59 -20.27 29.98 -5.30
N GLY A 60 -20.17 29.39 -4.11
CA GLY A 60 -18.95 29.38 -3.29
C GLY A 60 -17.92 28.39 -3.80
N LEU A 61 -18.37 27.22 -4.30
CA LEU A 61 -17.53 26.20 -4.96
C LEU A 61 -16.67 26.80 -6.07
N LYS A 62 -17.24 27.66 -6.91
CA LYS A 62 -16.57 28.21 -8.09
C LYS A 62 -15.22 28.89 -7.79
N LYS A 63 -15.11 29.58 -6.65
CA LYS A 63 -13.88 30.27 -6.21
C LYS A 63 -12.84 29.33 -5.60
N GLU A 64 -13.26 28.22 -5.00
CA GLU A 64 -12.37 27.27 -4.32
C GLU A 64 -11.82 26.23 -5.30
N TYR A 65 -12.61 25.89 -6.32
CA TYR A 65 -12.20 25.04 -7.42
C TYR A 65 -11.44 25.79 -8.53
N GLU A 66 -11.39 27.12 -8.55
CA GLU A 66 -10.63 27.91 -9.54
C GLU A 66 -9.14 27.51 -9.64
N GLY A 67 -8.51 27.06 -8.54
CA GLY A 67 -7.16 26.51 -8.53
C GLY A 67 -7.04 25.15 -9.24
N PRO A 68 -7.81 24.13 -8.79
CA PRO A 68 -7.95 22.84 -9.48
C PRO A 68 -8.48 22.90 -10.92
N LEU A 69 -9.30 23.90 -11.28
CA LEU A 69 -9.86 24.13 -12.61
C LEU A 69 -8.87 24.72 -13.62
N SER A 70 -7.71 25.20 -13.17
CA SER A 70 -6.66 25.58 -14.12
C SER A 70 -6.13 24.33 -14.82
N ALA A 71 -5.73 24.40 -16.09
CA ALA A 71 -5.12 23.28 -16.80
C ALA A 71 -3.93 22.67 -16.02
N ARG A 72 -3.26 23.49 -15.20
CA ARG A 72 -2.19 23.08 -14.28
C ARG A 72 -2.69 22.36 -13.02
N GLY A 73 -3.86 22.71 -12.51
CA GLY A 73 -4.53 22.07 -11.39
C GLY A 73 -5.10 20.70 -11.76
N GLU A 74 -5.70 20.58 -12.94
CA GLU A 74 -6.20 19.31 -13.49
C GLU A 74 -5.04 18.33 -13.74
N ALA A 75 -3.98 18.79 -14.42
CA ALA A 75 -2.78 17.99 -14.62
C ALA A 75 -2.19 17.50 -13.28
N LYS A 76 -2.14 18.37 -12.27
CA LYS A 76 -1.68 18.02 -10.93
C LYS A 76 -2.59 16.99 -10.25
N LEU A 77 -3.92 17.09 -10.42
CA LEU A 77 -4.87 16.14 -9.86
C LEU A 77 -4.74 14.76 -10.51
N LEU A 78 -4.56 14.71 -11.83
CA LEU A 78 -4.30 13.49 -12.57
C LEU A 78 -2.96 12.85 -12.20
N ASP A 79 -1.91 13.66 -11.99
CA ASP A 79 -0.62 13.19 -11.49
C ASP A 79 -0.74 12.61 -10.07
N MET A 80 -1.51 13.26 -9.20
CA MET A 80 -1.80 12.76 -7.85
C MET A 80 -2.56 11.44 -7.89
N ARG A 81 -3.55 11.30 -8.79
CA ARG A 81 -4.27 10.05 -9.02
C ARG A 81 -3.31 8.95 -9.47
N ARG A 82 -2.51 9.22 -10.50
CA ARG A 82 -1.54 8.25 -11.05
C ARG A 82 -0.54 7.80 -9.97
N GLY A 83 -0.06 8.74 -9.16
CA GLY A 83 0.81 8.43 -8.02
C GLY A 83 0.12 7.52 -7.00
N MET A 84 -1.11 7.83 -6.59
CA MET A 84 -1.89 7.01 -5.68
C MET A 84 -2.08 5.59 -6.21
N THR A 85 -2.52 5.43 -7.46
CA THR A 85 -2.72 4.12 -8.10
C THR A 85 -1.42 3.32 -8.18
N LEU A 86 -0.28 3.98 -8.49
CA LEU A 86 1.03 3.33 -8.50
C LEU A 86 1.41 2.80 -7.11
N TYR A 87 1.32 3.62 -6.06
CA TYR A 87 1.69 3.20 -4.71
C TYR A 87 0.77 2.09 -4.18
N HIS A 88 -0.53 2.17 -4.51
CA HIS A 88 -1.51 1.15 -4.18
C HIS A 88 -1.21 -0.18 -4.87
N SER A 89 -0.93 -0.15 -6.18
CA SER A 89 -0.54 -1.34 -6.95
C SER A 89 0.75 -1.97 -6.42
N LEU A 90 1.77 -1.16 -6.11
CA LEU A 90 3.02 -1.65 -5.52
C LEU A 90 2.79 -2.32 -4.15
N TYR A 91 1.96 -1.72 -3.29
CA TYR A 91 1.57 -2.30 -2.02
C TYR A 91 0.88 -3.67 -2.18
N ALA A 92 -0.08 -3.77 -3.10
CA ALA A 92 -0.78 -5.03 -3.38
C ALA A 92 0.17 -6.12 -3.87
N ASN A 93 1.08 -5.77 -4.78
CA ASN A 93 2.07 -6.70 -5.34
C ASN A 93 3.07 -7.16 -4.28
N ILE A 94 3.62 -6.25 -3.46
CA ILE A 94 4.54 -6.60 -2.37
C ILE A 94 3.83 -7.51 -1.34
N THR A 95 2.56 -7.22 -1.04
CA THR A 95 1.75 -8.06 -0.15
C THR A 95 1.64 -9.50 -0.68
N GLY A 96 1.53 -9.67 -2.01
CA GLY A 96 1.52 -10.99 -2.66
C GLY A 96 2.88 -11.72 -2.66
N ILE A 97 3.99 -10.99 -2.48
CA ILE A 97 5.35 -11.56 -2.48
C ILE A 97 5.72 -12.19 -1.12
N PHE A 98 5.11 -11.77 0.00
CA PHE A 98 5.48 -12.31 1.32
C PHE A 98 5.39 -13.84 1.44
N PRO A 99 4.31 -14.52 0.98
CA PRO A 99 4.27 -15.98 1.00
C PRO A 99 5.33 -16.60 0.10
N LEU A 100 5.63 -15.99 -1.05
CA LEU A 100 6.67 -16.46 -1.97
C LEU A 100 8.07 -16.36 -1.36
N MET A 101 8.34 -15.29 -0.60
CA MET A 101 9.57 -15.16 0.17
C MET A 101 9.65 -16.24 1.25
N GLY A 102 8.56 -16.53 1.97
CA GLY A 102 8.51 -17.61 2.93
C GLY A 102 8.89 -18.97 2.32
N LEU A 103 8.33 -19.28 1.14
CA LEU A 103 8.69 -20.48 0.37
C LEU A 103 10.15 -20.46 -0.11
N LEU A 104 10.68 -19.32 -0.53
CA LEU A 104 12.08 -19.23 -0.92
C LEU A 104 13.02 -19.51 0.27
N GLY A 105 12.67 -19.04 1.47
CA GLY A 105 13.42 -19.33 2.69
C GLY A 105 13.50 -20.82 3.03
N THR A 106 12.44 -21.59 2.74
CA THR A 106 12.48 -23.04 2.90
C THR A 106 13.40 -23.70 1.88
N VAL A 107 13.33 -23.30 0.61
CA VAL A 107 14.20 -23.84 -0.45
C VAL A 107 15.68 -23.59 -0.12
N VAL A 108 16.02 -22.36 0.30
CA VAL A 108 17.40 -22.01 0.67
C VAL A 108 17.90 -22.81 1.87
N SER A 109 17.03 -23.12 2.83
CA SER A 109 17.41 -23.84 4.06
C SER A 109 17.42 -25.36 3.88
N LEU A 110 16.55 -25.91 3.04
CA LEU A 110 16.41 -27.35 2.82
C LEU A 110 17.45 -27.92 1.85
N ILE A 111 17.88 -27.17 0.82
CA ILE A 111 18.89 -27.65 -0.14
C ILE A 111 20.21 -28.07 0.56
N PRO A 112 20.82 -27.24 1.43
CA PRO A 112 22.05 -27.60 2.14
C PRO A 112 21.84 -28.75 3.12
N MET A 113 20.66 -28.80 3.76
CA MET A 113 20.31 -29.86 4.71
C MET A 113 20.26 -31.25 4.05
N VAL A 114 19.74 -31.34 2.83
CA VAL A 114 19.71 -32.59 2.05
C VAL A 114 21.10 -32.96 1.51
N GLN A 115 21.92 -31.97 1.18
CA GLN A 115 23.29 -32.18 0.70
C GLN A 115 24.25 -32.64 1.81
N SER A 116 24.00 -32.28 3.07
CA SER A 116 24.75 -32.78 4.23
C SER A 116 24.30 -34.20 4.61
N LEU A 117 24.72 -35.18 3.82
CA LEU A 117 24.51 -36.61 4.07
C LEU A 117 25.12 -37.01 5.44
N GLY A 118 24.28 -37.12 6.47
CA GLY A 118 24.63 -37.79 7.74
C GLY A 118 24.44 -36.98 9.02
N ASN A 119 24.31 -35.65 8.96
CA ASN A 119 24.01 -34.81 10.12
C ASN A 119 22.81 -33.91 9.82
N VAL A 120 21.64 -34.28 10.34
CA VAL A 120 20.45 -33.41 10.28
C VAL A 120 20.75 -32.16 11.10
N GLN A 121 21.09 -31.07 10.43
CA GLN A 121 21.25 -29.76 11.06
C GLN A 121 19.87 -29.20 11.41
N GLN A 122 19.36 -29.56 12.59
CA GLN A 122 18.07 -29.09 13.11
C GLN A 122 17.91 -27.56 13.01
N GLY A 123 19.00 -26.79 13.10
CA GLY A 123 19.02 -25.34 12.92
C GLY A 123 18.50 -24.87 11.56
N LEU A 124 18.91 -25.51 10.45
CA LEU A 124 18.46 -25.17 9.10
C LEU A 124 16.97 -25.49 8.91
N PHE A 125 16.50 -26.59 9.51
CA PHE A 125 15.09 -26.95 9.47
C PHE A 125 14.22 -25.92 10.20
N PHE A 126 14.63 -25.49 11.40
CA PHE A 126 13.90 -24.44 12.13
C PHE A 126 13.97 -23.10 11.39
N GLN A 127 15.09 -22.75 10.75
CA GLN A 127 15.20 -21.54 9.93
C GLN A 127 14.21 -21.54 8.75
N ALA A 128 14.05 -22.67 8.06
CA ALA A 128 13.05 -22.84 7.00
C ALA A 128 11.63 -22.52 7.50
N LEU A 129 11.28 -23.07 8.66
CA LEU A 129 9.96 -22.90 9.28
C LEU A 129 9.74 -21.46 9.74
N THR A 130 10.75 -20.79 10.31
CA THR A 130 10.62 -19.39 10.74
C THR A 130 10.43 -18.44 9.56
N SER A 131 11.13 -18.65 8.44
CA SER A 131 10.93 -17.84 7.23
C SER A 131 9.51 -17.97 6.67
N THR A 132 8.96 -19.18 6.64
CA THR A 132 7.56 -19.40 6.21
C THR A 132 6.57 -18.75 7.17
N PHE A 133 6.80 -18.91 8.47
CA PHE A 133 5.97 -18.29 9.49
C PHE A 133 5.92 -16.77 9.33
N TRP A 134 7.07 -16.10 9.21
CA TRP A 134 7.13 -14.64 9.04
C TRP A 134 6.51 -14.18 7.72
N GLY A 135 6.76 -14.89 6.62
CA GLY A 135 6.13 -14.60 5.32
C GLY A 135 4.60 -14.64 5.40
N ILE A 136 4.03 -15.66 6.07
CA ILE A 136 2.57 -15.77 6.24
C ILE A 136 2.04 -14.69 7.18
N VAL A 137 2.70 -14.43 8.31
CA VAL A 137 2.27 -13.42 9.28
C VAL A 137 2.18 -12.04 8.63
N PHE A 138 3.21 -11.62 7.90
CA PHE A 138 3.19 -10.32 7.21
C PHE A 138 2.19 -10.27 6.05
N ALA A 139 1.99 -11.38 5.34
CA ALA A 139 0.96 -11.48 4.31
C ALA A 139 -0.45 -11.27 4.89
N ILE A 140 -0.78 -11.92 6.01
CA ILE A 140 -2.09 -11.80 6.67
C ILE A 140 -2.31 -10.37 7.15
N ILE A 141 -1.34 -9.79 7.86
CA ILE A 141 -1.44 -8.43 8.39
C ILE A 141 -1.60 -7.43 7.26
N SER A 142 -0.76 -7.51 6.23
CA SER A 142 -0.83 -6.61 5.07
C SER A 142 -2.13 -6.78 4.29
N LYS A 143 -2.63 -8.01 4.15
CA LYS A 143 -3.92 -8.25 3.49
C LYS A 143 -5.10 -7.68 4.28
N GLY A 144 -5.04 -7.70 5.62
CA GLY A 144 -6.01 -7.01 6.47
C GLY A 144 -6.02 -5.49 6.23
N PHE A 145 -4.84 -4.87 6.18
CA PHE A 145 -4.73 -3.43 5.88
C PHE A 145 -5.11 -3.08 4.43
N HIS A 146 -4.96 -4.02 3.50
CA HIS A 146 -5.32 -3.83 2.09
C HIS A 146 -6.80 -3.47 1.94
N GLY A 147 -7.71 -4.14 2.66
CA GLY A 147 -9.13 -3.81 2.58
C GLY A 147 -9.46 -2.37 3.01
N ILE A 148 -8.75 -1.84 4.01
CA ILE A 148 -8.94 -0.46 4.48
C ILE A 148 -8.45 0.54 3.43
N ILE A 149 -7.29 0.26 2.81
CA ILE A 149 -6.72 1.17 1.82
C ILE A 149 -7.49 1.14 0.50
N ASP A 150 -8.01 -0.03 0.10
CA ASP A 150 -8.86 -0.19 -1.09
C ASP A 150 -10.10 0.69 -1.00
N ALA A 151 -10.78 0.66 0.15
CA ALA A 151 -11.95 1.51 0.38
C ALA A 151 -11.60 3.00 0.25
N LYS A 152 -10.43 3.41 0.76
CA LYS A 152 -9.98 4.81 0.70
C LYS A 152 -9.55 5.25 -0.69
N VAL A 153 -8.86 4.39 -1.43
CA VAL A 153 -8.47 4.64 -2.83
C VAL A 153 -9.72 4.74 -3.70
N ALA A 154 -10.67 3.81 -3.57
CA ALA A 154 -11.92 3.83 -4.32
C ALA A 154 -12.77 5.09 -4.02
N GLU A 155 -12.83 5.52 -2.75
CA GLU A 155 -13.50 6.76 -2.37
C GLU A 155 -12.85 7.99 -3.03
N ALA A 156 -11.51 8.05 -3.05
CA ALA A 156 -10.76 9.14 -3.68
C ALA A 156 -10.94 9.15 -5.22
N GLU A 157 -10.89 7.99 -5.87
CA GLU A 157 -11.12 7.88 -7.32
C GLU A 157 -12.53 8.33 -7.71
N LYS A 158 -13.55 7.89 -6.97
CA LYS A 158 -14.94 8.31 -7.21
C LYS A 158 -15.13 9.83 -7.07
N LYS A 159 -14.46 10.45 -6.09
CA LYS A 159 -14.48 11.91 -5.91
C LYS A 159 -13.81 12.64 -7.08
N ILE A 160 -12.69 12.13 -7.59
CA ILE A 160 -12.03 12.68 -8.79
C ILE A 160 -12.95 12.58 -10.00
N GLU A 161 -13.54 11.41 -10.24
CA GLU A 161 -14.45 11.18 -11.38
C GLU A 161 -15.65 12.12 -11.33
N THR A 162 -16.33 12.20 -10.17
CA THR A 162 -17.46 13.11 -9.96
C THR A 162 -17.06 14.58 -10.19
N PHE A 163 -15.84 14.96 -9.84
CA PHE A 163 -15.32 16.32 -10.05
C PHE A 163 -15.08 16.61 -11.54
N LEU A 164 -14.44 15.68 -12.26
CA LEU A 164 -14.17 15.81 -13.70
C LEU A 164 -15.46 15.86 -14.53
N ASP A 165 -16.44 15.01 -14.21
CA ASP A 165 -17.73 14.97 -14.92
C ASP A 165 -18.48 16.30 -14.79
N ARG A 166 -18.57 16.83 -13.56
CA ARG A 166 -19.23 18.12 -13.30
C ARG A 166 -18.55 19.26 -14.04
N TYR A 167 -17.22 19.25 -14.07
CA TYR A 167 -16.44 20.27 -14.77
C TYR A 167 -16.61 20.19 -16.30
N GLY A 168 -16.61 18.97 -16.85
CA GLY A 168 -16.82 18.74 -18.28
C GLY A 168 -18.17 19.25 -18.78
N GLU A 169 -19.24 19.08 -17.99
CA GLU A 169 -20.55 19.65 -18.30
C GLU A 169 -20.55 21.19 -18.25
N GLU A 170 -19.87 21.79 -17.25
CA GLU A 170 -19.79 23.25 -17.12
C GLU A 170 -19.06 23.94 -18.30
N ILE A 171 -18.03 23.30 -18.86
CA ILE A 171 -17.35 23.80 -20.07
C ILE A 171 -18.28 23.73 -21.28
N LYS A 172 -19.01 22.62 -21.45
CA LYS A 172 -19.96 22.45 -22.58
C LYS A 172 -21.04 23.52 -22.57
N GLU A 173 -21.57 23.87 -21.40
CA GLU A 173 -22.56 24.95 -21.27
C GLU A 173 -22.01 26.33 -21.64
N ARG A 174 -20.75 26.62 -21.34
CA ARG A 174 -20.13 27.94 -21.67
C ARG A 174 -19.67 28.09 -23.11
N THR A 175 -19.53 26.98 -23.84
CA THR A 175 -19.03 26.97 -25.22
C THR A 175 -20.19 26.89 -26.24
N ARG A 176 -21.43 26.80 -25.77
CA ARG A 176 -22.67 26.96 -26.56
C ARG A 176 -23.13 28.40 -26.54
#